data_AF-A0A9E3TYF9-F1
#
_entry.id   AF-A0A9E3TYF9-F1
#
_cell.length_a   1.000
_cell.length_b   1.000
_cell.length_c   1.000
_cell.angle_alpha   90.00
_cell.angle_beta   90.00
_cell.angle_gamma   90.00
#
_symmetry.space_group_name_H-M   'P 1'
#
loop_
_entity.id
_entity.type
_entity.pdbx_description
1 polymer ?
#
loop_
_entity_poly.entity_id
_entity_poly.type
_entity_poly.pdbx_seq_one_letter_code
_entity_poly.pdbx_strand_id
1 'polypeptide(L)'
;GAGTIHDWEYAWLGASTESVEQNVASGSFGAWAETSANIHLAIMAGALDGLGYGRALGRFIHEDGATLPSTGELAAAVAAAPEHALTSARADLLQAMGKQHWPAGRVDVAHRFKRASILAAAWRRGVPLTVHPGIGYDIIANHPVFSGSAIGRGAEWDFKLFGGSVERLDGGVVLSIGSAIMGPQVFEKSLSCVNNLRLQSGRPVVRDHSLFVVDLQDGGHWDWRQGEPPKTNPAYYLRFCKSYSRMGGAMHYVQCDNAAFIQHLHRELAEA
;
A
#
# COMPACT_ATOMS: atom_id res chain seq x y z
N GLY A 1 4.46 0.72 2.27
CA GLY A 1 4.08 1.35 3.54
C GLY A 1 4.24 2.85 3.47
N ALA A 2 5.42 3.37 3.85
CA ALA A 2 5.75 4.78 4.06
C ALA A 2 5.09 5.84 3.15
N GLY A 3 4.99 5.62 1.83
CA GLY A 3 4.37 6.59 0.92
C GLY A 3 2.94 7.01 1.32
N THR A 4 2.16 6.13 1.95
CA THR A 4 0.80 6.47 2.40
C THR A 4 0.76 7.34 3.65
N ILE A 5 1.82 7.28 4.45
CA ILE A 5 1.98 8.10 5.65
C ILE A 5 2.15 9.55 5.20
N HIS A 6 3.05 9.79 4.23
CA HIS A 6 3.20 11.12 3.64
C HIS A 6 1.97 11.57 2.88
N ASP A 7 1.32 10.70 2.10
CA ASP A 7 0.08 11.07 1.40
C ASP A 7 -0.99 11.57 2.39
N TRP A 8 -1.12 10.92 3.54
CA TRP A 8 -2.00 11.37 4.61
C TRP A 8 -1.54 12.69 5.25
N GLU A 9 -0.25 12.82 5.61
CA GLU A 9 0.31 14.04 6.24
C GLU A 9 0.17 15.25 5.32
N TYR A 10 0.45 15.09 4.02
CA TYR A 10 0.24 16.14 3.03
C TYR A 10 -1.23 16.46 2.87
N ALA A 11 -2.13 15.48 2.83
CA ALA A 11 -3.57 15.73 2.74
C ALA A 11 -4.12 16.51 3.94
N TRP A 12 -3.59 16.24 5.13
CA TRP A 12 -4.03 16.84 6.39
C TRP A 12 -3.35 18.18 6.68
N LEU A 13 -2.01 18.22 6.74
CA LEU A 13 -1.18 19.34 7.17
C LEU A 13 -0.55 20.12 6.01
N GLY A 14 -0.46 19.53 4.81
CA GLY A 14 0.21 20.14 3.65
C GLY A 14 1.74 20.02 3.66
N ALA A 15 2.30 19.30 4.63
CA ALA A 15 3.73 19.05 4.77
C ALA A 15 3.96 17.68 5.42
N SER A 16 5.14 17.09 5.17
CA SER A 16 5.67 15.97 5.96
C SER A 16 6.54 16.51 7.08
N THR A 17 6.47 15.88 8.25
CA THR A 17 7.26 16.24 9.43
C THR A 17 8.53 15.39 9.59
N GLU A 18 8.85 14.57 8.58
CA GLU A 18 9.89 13.54 8.69
C GLU A 18 11.30 14.08 8.39
N SER A 19 12.04 14.46 9.45
CA SER A 19 13.50 14.54 9.42
C SER A 19 14.10 13.37 10.19
N VAL A 20 14.56 12.34 9.48
CA VAL A 20 15.12 11.13 10.10
C VAL A 20 16.29 11.47 11.02
N GLU A 21 17.25 12.26 10.52
CA GLU A 21 18.47 12.62 11.25
C GLU A 21 18.17 13.31 12.58
N GLN A 22 17.25 14.28 12.57
CA GLN A 22 16.90 15.05 13.77
C GLN A 22 16.04 14.26 14.76
N ASN A 23 15.10 13.46 14.25
CA ASN A 23 14.09 12.83 15.07
C ASN A 23 14.56 11.51 15.69
N VAL A 24 15.49 10.79 15.05
CA VAL A 24 16.07 9.57 15.64
C VAL A 24 16.87 9.90 16.90
N ALA A 25 17.70 10.93 16.83
CA ALA A 25 18.52 11.36 17.97
C ALA A 25 17.69 11.79 19.19
N SER A 26 16.49 12.34 18.95
CA SER A 26 15.56 12.76 20.01
C SER A 26 14.53 11.69 20.41
N GLY A 27 14.53 10.52 19.77
CA GLY A 27 13.55 9.46 20.01
C GLY A 27 12.13 9.78 19.55
N SER A 28 11.95 10.85 18.76
CA SER A 28 10.65 11.30 18.24
C SER A 28 10.33 10.74 16.85
N PHE A 29 11.29 10.06 16.21
CA PHE A 29 11.10 9.51 14.87
C PHE A 29 9.99 8.47 14.85
N GLY A 30 8.92 8.81 14.14
CA GLY A 30 7.74 7.95 14.04
C GLY A 30 6.78 8.02 15.20
N ALA A 31 6.96 8.97 16.14
CA ALA A 31 6.13 9.11 17.33
C ALA A 31 4.97 10.11 17.18
N TRP A 32 4.65 10.53 15.94
CA TRP A 32 3.54 11.45 15.69
C TRP A 32 2.19 10.80 15.99
N ALA A 33 1.53 11.30 17.03
CA ALA A 33 0.28 10.76 17.53
C ALA A 33 -0.84 10.89 16.51
N GLU A 34 -0.95 12.06 15.87
CA GLU A 34 -1.98 12.38 14.90
C GLU A 34 -1.90 11.45 13.68
N THR A 35 -0.72 11.29 13.09
CA THR A 35 -0.51 10.41 11.93
C THR A 35 -0.89 8.98 12.24
N SER A 36 -0.35 8.42 13.32
CA SER A 36 -0.57 7.01 13.65
C SER A 36 -2.00 6.74 14.10
N ALA A 37 -2.58 7.60 14.94
CA ALA A 37 -3.95 7.43 15.44
C ALA A 37 -4.98 7.51 14.31
N ASN A 38 -4.84 8.48 13.39
CA ASN A 38 -5.80 8.67 12.31
C ASN A 38 -5.68 7.59 11.23
N ILE A 39 -4.47 7.15 10.89
CA ILE A 39 -4.28 6.03 9.96
C ILE A 39 -4.90 4.74 10.53
N HIS A 40 -4.69 4.46 11.82
CA HIS A 40 -5.30 3.28 12.45
C HIS A 40 -6.81 3.38 12.57
N LEU A 41 -7.34 4.57 12.92
CA LEU A 41 -8.77 4.84 12.93
C LEU A 41 -9.39 4.57 11.56
N ALA A 42 -8.77 5.07 10.48
CA ALA A 42 -9.20 4.86 9.11
C ALA A 42 -9.26 3.36 8.77
N ILE A 43 -8.19 2.61 9.07
CA ILE A 43 -8.09 1.18 8.78
C ILE A 43 -9.13 0.38 9.58
N MET A 44 -9.27 0.65 10.87
CA MET A 44 -10.21 -0.08 11.73
C MET A 44 -11.67 0.22 11.38
N ALA A 45 -12.00 1.48 11.06
CA ALA A 45 -13.33 1.84 10.58
C ALA A 45 -13.63 1.22 9.20
N GLY A 46 -12.66 1.29 8.27
CA GLY A 46 -12.76 0.68 6.95
C GLY A 46 -12.94 -0.83 6.97
N ALA A 47 -12.32 -1.51 7.93
CA ALA A 47 -12.40 -2.96 8.07
C ALA A 47 -13.82 -3.45 8.40
N LEU A 48 -14.69 -2.61 8.99
CA LEU A 48 -16.09 -2.95 9.22
C LEU A 48 -16.89 -3.16 7.93
N ASP A 49 -16.40 -2.60 6.82
CA ASP A 49 -16.99 -2.71 5.48
C ASP A 49 -16.17 -3.64 4.57
N GLY A 50 -15.23 -4.40 5.14
CA GLY A 50 -14.34 -5.29 4.38
C GLY A 50 -13.33 -4.57 3.50
N LEU A 51 -12.99 -3.32 3.81
CA LEU A 51 -11.95 -2.59 3.08
C LEU A 51 -10.54 -2.99 3.56
N GLY A 52 -9.62 -3.14 2.60
CA GLY A 52 -8.19 -3.18 2.87
C GLY A 52 -7.61 -1.80 3.20
N TYR A 53 -6.33 -1.74 3.55
CA TYR A 53 -5.67 -0.52 4.04
C TYR A 53 -5.83 0.63 3.03
N GLY A 54 -5.42 0.46 1.78
CA GLY A 54 -5.42 1.53 0.78
C GLY A 54 -6.79 2.17 0.57
N ARG A 55 -7.83 1.34 0.43
CA ARG A 55 -9.20 1.83 0.26
C ARG A 55 -9.76 2.46 1.53
N ALA A 56 -9.47 1.89 2.70
CA ALA A 56 -9.90 2.43 3.97
C ALA A 56 -9.34 3.84 4.22
N LEU A 57 -8.04 4.02 4.00
CA LEU A 57 -7.39 5.33 4.17
C LEU A 57 -7.82 6.32 3.08
N GLY A 58 -7.97 5.89 1.82
CA GLY A 58 -8.48 6.72 0.75
C GLY A 58 -9.90 7.25 1.00
N ARG A 59 -10.79 6.39 1.53
CA ARG A 59 -12.13 6.81 1.97
C ARG A 59 -12.05 7.84 3.09
N PHE A 60 -11.25 7.56 4.12
CA PHE A 60 -11.10 8.43 5.28
C PHE A 60 -10.64 9.85 4.90
N ILE A 61 -9.62 9.95 4.04
CA ILE A 61 -9.12 11.25 3.54
C ILE A 61 -10.20 11.95 2.69
N HIS A 62 -10.88 11.19 1.82
CA HIS A 62 -11.91 11.73 0.95
C HIS A 62 -13.10 12.32 1.73
N GLU A 63 -13.55 11.61 2.78
CA GLU A 63 -14.75 11.93 3.56
C GLU A 63 -14.48 12.82 4.77
N ASP A 64 -13.24 13.24 5.01
CA ASP A 64 -12.82 14.00 6.20
C ASP A 64 -13.09 13.28 7.53
N GLY A 65 -12.73 11.99 7.59
CA GLY A 65 -12.83 11.18 8.79
C GLY A 65 -13.64 9.91 8.60
N ALA A 66 -14.28 9.45 9.67
CA ALA A 66 -15.07 8.23 9.68
C ALA A 66 -16.25 8.32 10.65
N THR A 67 -17.24 7.45 10.48
CA THR A 67 -18.32 7.25 11.45
C THR A 67 -18.11 5.92 12.14
N LEU A 68 -18.04 5.92 13.47
CA LEU A 68 -17.86 4.72 14.27
C LEU A 68 -19.19 4.26 14.88
N PRO A 69 -19.49 2.96 14.89
CA PRO A 69 -20.56 2.42 15.73
C PRO A 69 -20.24 2.64 17.21
N SER A 70 -21.26 2.57 18.06
CA SER A 70 -21.07 2.56 19.50
C SER A 70 -20.37 1.28 19.97
N THR A 71 -19.70 1.36 21.11
CA THR A 71 -19.06 0.20 21.76
C THR A 71 -20.08 -0.89 22.10
N GLY A 72 -21.31 -0.50 22.45
CA GLY A 72 -22.43 -1.43 22.68
C GLY A 72 -22.85 -2.18 21.42
N GLU A 73 -22.99 -1.49 20.28
CA GLU A 73 -23.29 -2.12 18.99
C GLU A 73 -22.18 -3.07 18.55
N LEU A 74 -20.90 -2.69 18.72
CA LEU A 74 -19.77 -3.56 18.42
C LEU A 74 -19.79 -4.83 19.28
N ALA A 75 -19.97 -4.68 20.59
CA ALA A 75 -20.01 -5.82 21.52
C ALA A 75 -21.17 -6.77 21.19
N ALA A 76 -22.36 -6.23 20.92
CA ALA A 76 -23.53 -7.00 20.51
C ALA A 76 -23.29 -7.73 19.19
N ALA A 77 -22.68 -7.08 18.20
CA ALA A 77 -22.38 -7.67 16.89
C ALA A 77 -21.33 -8.79 16.97
N VAL A 78 -20.34 -8.67 17.86
CA VAL A 78 -19.36 -9.73 18.14
C VAL A 78 -20.05 -10.92 18.81
N ALA A 79 -20.88 -10.69 19.83
CA ALA A 79 -21.58 -11.73 20.56
C ALA A 79 -22.62 -12.47 19.69
N ALA A 80 -23.33 -11.75 18.83
CA ALA A 80 -24.37 -12.32 17.97
C ALA A 80 -23.81 -13.18 16.83
N ALA A 81 -22.60 -12.88 16.33
CA ALA A 81 -22.02 -13.57 15.18
C ALA A 81 -20.50 -13.78 15.33
N PRO A 82 -20.04 -14.60 16.30
CA PRO A 82 -18.62 -14.76 16.60
C PRO A 82 -17.80 -15.30 15.42
N GLU A 83 -18.41 -16.08 14.53
CA GLU A 83 -17.76 -16.69 13.36
C GLU A 83 -17.82 -15.83 12.08
N HIS A 84 -18.49 -14.67 12.13
CA HIS A 84 -18.59 -13.81 10.95
C HIS A 84 -17.22 -13.27 10.55
N ALA A 85 -16.95 -13.19 9.25
CA ALA A 85 -15.63 -12.82 8.71
C ALA A 85 -15.08 -11.48 9.22
N LEU A 86 -15.96 -10.53 9.54
CA LEU A 86 -15.61 -9.20 10.07
C LEU A 86 -15.62 -9.10 11.60
N THR A 87 -15.88 -10.19 12.33
CA THR A 87 -15.96 -10.15 13.80
C THR A 87 -14.64 -9.79 14.44
N SER A 88 -13.51 -10.24 13.89
CA SER A 88 -12.19 -9.81 14.36
C SER A 88 -11.97 -8.30 14.16
N ALA A 89 -12.48 -7.71 13.07
CA ALA A 89 -12.39 -6.26 12.85
C ALA A 89 -13.22 -5.47 13.86
N ARG A 90 -14.43 -5.97 14.17
CA ARG A 90 -15.30 -5.37 15.21
C ARG A 90 -14.64 -5.42 16.59
N ALA A 91 -14.01 -6.55 16.93
CA ALA A 91 -13.30 -6.71 18.20
C ALA A 91 -12.07 -5.78 18.31
N ASP A 92 -11.27 -5.67 17.23
CA ASP A 92 -10.14 -4.75 17.19
C ASP A 92 -10.58 -3.29 17.41
N LEU A 93 -11.62 -2.85 16.70
CA LEU A 93 -12.14 -1.48 16.84
C LEU A 93 -12.71 -1.25 18.24
N LEU A 94 -13.48 -2.20 18.80
CA LEU A 94 -14.01 -2.11 20.16
C LEU A 94 -12.90 -1.91 21.18
N GLN A 95 -11.82 -2.70 21.08
CA GLN A 95 -10.66 -2.58 21.96
C GLN A 95 -9.96 -1.23 21.77
N ALA A 96 -9.78 -0.79 20.52
CA ALA A 96 -9.13 0.48 20.20
C ALA A 96 -9.93 1.68 20.71
N MET A 97 -11.26 1.69 20.55
CA MET A 97 -12.14 2.75 21.08
C MET A 97 -12.00 2.88 22.60
N GLY A 98 -11.92 1.77 23.33
CA GLY A 98 -11.71 1.79 24.77
C GLY A 98 -10.32 2.33 25.19
N LYS A 99 -9.25 1.94 24.47
CA LYS A 99 -7.88 2.37 24.78
C LYS A 99 -7.58 3.81 24.37
N GLN A 100 -8.05 4.21 23.19
CA GLN A 100 -7.81 5.53 22.59
C GLN A 100 -8.88 6.56 22.98
N HIS A 101 -9.93 6.13 23.68
CA HIS A 101 -11.08 6.96 24.04
C HIS A 101 -11.76 7.60 22.82
N TRP A 102 -11.83 6.87 21.69
CA TRP A 102 -12.52 7.36 20.49
C TRP A 102 -14.04 7.38 20.70
N PRO A 103 -14.72 8.47 20.32
CA PRO A 103 -16.15 8.58 20.49
C PRO A 103 -16.90 7.69 19.49
N ALA A 104 -18.11 7.28 19.85
CA ALA A 104 -19.07 6.76 18.88
C ALA A 104 -19.58 7.90 17.98
N GLY A 105 -20.05 7.56 16.78
CA GLY A 105 -20.56 8.52 15.81
C GLY A 105 -19.45 9.12 14.95
N ARG A 106 -19.68 10.33 14.46
CA ARG A 106 -18.79 10.99 13.51
C ARG A 106 -17.50 11.47 14.19
N VAL A 107 -16.36 11.05 13.67
CA VAL A 107 -15.03 11.58 13.98
C VAL A 107 -14.56 12.39 12.79
N ASP A 108 -14.51 13.70 12.93
CA ASP A 108 -14.09 14.62 11.87
C ASP A 108 -12.59 14.85 11.88
N VAL A 109 -11.98 14.70 10.70
CA VAL A 109 -10.57 15.01 10.45
C VAL A 109 -10.49 15.74 9.12
N ALA A 110 -10.37 17.06 9.18
CA ALA A 110 -10.35 17.90 7.98
C ALA A 110 -9.02 17.75 7.22
N HIS A 111 -9.06 17.18 6.02
CA HIS A 111 -7.93 17.05 5.11
C HIS A 111 -7.95 18.20 4.11
N ARG A 112 -7.40 19.35 4.54
CA ARG A 112 -7.46 20.64 3.80
C ARG A 112 -6.83 20.56 2.40
N PHE A 113 -5.88 19.64 2.21
CA PHE A 113 -5.14 19.45 0.97
C PHE A 113 -5.46 18.11 0.30
N LYS A 114 -6.59 17.45 0.64
CA LYS A 114 -6.98 16.14 0.08
C LYS A 114 -6.99 16.03 -1.45
N ARG A 115 -7.01 17.17 -2.16
CA ARG A 115 -6.90 17.21 -3.64
C ARG A 115 -5.55 16.69 -4.14
N ALA A 116 -4.50 16.77 -3.33
CA ALA A 116 -3.17 16.26 -3.63
C ALA A 116 -3.00 14.77 -3.28
N SER A 117 -3.95 14.17 -2.53
CA SER A 117 -3.87 12.77 -2.11
C SER A 117 -4.18 11.81 -3.25
N ILE A 118 -3.24 10.90 -3.51
CA ILE A 118 -3.39 9.78 -4.45
C ILE A 118 -4.42 8.80 -3.89
N LEU A 119 -4.44 8.57 -2.57
CA LEU A 119 -5.40 7.68 -1.89
C LEU A 119 -6.84 8.17 -2.08
N ALA A 120 -7.08 9.46 -1.81
CA ALA A 120 -8.41 10.06 -1.97
C ALA A 120 -8.84 10.13 -3.44
N ALA A 121 -7.90 10.38 -4.36
CA ALA A 121 -8.18 10.36 -5.79
C ALA A 121 -8.56 8.95 -6.28
N ALA A 122 -7.83 7.91 -5.85
CA ALA A 122 -8.12 6.52 -6.19
C ALA A 122 -9.50 6.10 -5.67
N TRP A 123 -9.82 6.41 -4.41
CA TRP A 123 -11.14 6.17 -3.83
C TRP A 123 -12.26 6.83 -4.65
N ARG A 124 -12.15 8.14 -4.89
CA ARG A 124 -13.14 8.92 -5.65
C ARG A 124 -13.36 8.39 -7.07
N ARG A 125 -12.32 7.82 -7.70
CA ARG A 125 -12.37 7.31 -9.07
C ARG A 125 -12.66 5.81 -9.16
N GLY A 126 -12.80 5.11 -8.02
CA GLY A 126 -12.98 3.66 -8.00
C GLY A 126 -11.78 2.88 -8.53
N VAL A 127 -10.58 3.47 -8.52
CA VAL A 127 -9.34 2.81 -8.94
C VAL A 127 -8.83 1.96 -7.78
N PRO A 128 -8.55 0.66 -7.97
CA PRO A 128 -7.95 -0.16 -6.93
C PRO A 128 -6.60 0.41 -6.49
N LEU A 129 -6.46 0.65 -5.19
CA LEU A 129 -5.22 1.04 -4.56
C LEU A 129 -4.96 0.13 -3.37
N THR A 130 -3.77 -0.45 -3.34
CA THR A 130 -3.34 -1.42 -2.33
C THR A 130 -2.10 -0.90 -1.60
N VAL A 131 -2.02 -1.19 -0.31
CA VAL A 131 -0.95 -0.76 0.57
C VAL A 131 -0.37 -2.00 1.24
N HIS A 132 0.93 -2.16 1.09
CA HIS A 132 1.67 -3.27 1.68
C HIS A 132 2.56 -2.71 2.80
N PRO A 133 2.06 -2.70 4.05
CA PRO A 133 2.80 -2.19 5.19
C PRO A 133 3.86 -3.20 5.63
N GLY A 134 4.86 -2.74 6.37
CA GLY A 134 5.72 -3.64 7.12
C GLY A 134 5.98 -3.19 8.54
N ILE A 135 6.07 -4.19 9.40
CA ILE A 135 6.16 -4.04 10.85
C ILE A 135 7.63 -3.80 11.21
N GLY A 136 7.88 -2.73 11.95
CA GLY A 136 9.22 -2.35 12.40
C GLY A 136 10.01 -1.45 11.44
N TYR A 137 9.48 -1.13 10.24
CA TYR A 137 10.04 -0.09 9.38
C TYR A 137 9.04 1.02 9.03
N ASP A 138 7.74 0.74 8.94
CA ASP A 138 6.74 1.81 8.83
C ASP A 138 6.52 2.45 10.20
N ILE A 139 6.62 3.78 10.28
CA ILE A 139 6.61 4.49 11.56
C ILE A 139 5.33 4.31 12.39
N ILE A 140 4.21 3.98 11.73
CA ILE A 140 2.93 3.72 12.40
C ILE A 140 2.99 2.53 13.38
N ALA A 141 4.03 1.69 13.29
CA ALA A 141 4.26 0.58 14.22
C ALA A 141 4.75 1.02 15.60
N ASN A 142 5.25 2.24 15.75
CA ASN A 142 5.85 2.73 16.99
C ASN A 142 4.80 3.28 17.99
N HIS A 143 3.59 3.59 17.51
CA HIS A 143 2.56 4.23 18.32
C HIS A 143 1.77 3.22 19.17
N PRO A 144 1.34 3.54 20.40
CA PRO A 144 0.54 2.64 21.25
C PRO A 144 -0.80 2.17 20.67
N VAL A 145 -1.31 2.84 19.63
CA VAL A 145 -2.52 2.42 18.88
C VAL A 145 -2.25 1.24 17.96
N PHE A 146 -0.98 0.92 17.69
CA PHE A 146 -0.60 -0.10 16.73
C PHE A 146 -1.29 -1.44 17.02
N SER A 147 -1.89 -1.99 15.98
CA SER A 147 -2.56 -3.28 16.04
C SER A 147 -2.11 -4.13 14.86
N GLY A 148 -1.31 -5.16 15.15
CA GLY A 148 -0.86 -6.12 14.14
C GLY A 148 -2.02 -6.86 13.46
N SER A 149 -3.14 -7.10 14.17
CA SER A 149 -4.35 -7.69 13.58
C SER A 149 -5.03 -6.74 12.60
N ALA A 150 -5.18 -5.46 12.95
CA ALA A 150 -5.78 -4.46 12.07
C ALA A 150 -4.93 -4.22 10.81
N ILE A 151 -3.62 -4.00 11.00
CA ILE A 151 -2.67 -3.78 9.89
C ILE A 151 -2.55 -5.03 9.01
N GLY A 152 -2.42 -6.20 9.62
CA GLY A 152 -2.35 -7.48 8.90
C GLY A 152 -3.60 -7.77 8.08
N ARG A 153 -4.80 -7.54 8.64
CA ARG A 153 -6.06 -7.69 7.91
C ARG A 153 -6.16 -6.74 6.73
N GLY A 154 -5.80 -5.47 6.93
CA GLY A 154 -5.80 -4.47 5.87
C GLY A 154 -4.86 -4.86 4.73
N ALA A 155 -3.65 -5.33 5.07
CA ALA A 155 -2.65 -5.80 4.12
C ALA A 155 -3.06 -7.08 3.39
N GLU A 156 -3.74 -8.00 4.07
CA GLU A 156 -4.27 -9.25 3.49
C GLU A 156 -5.28 -8.94 2.38
N TRP A 157 -6.25 -8.07 2.66
CA TRP A 157 -7.24 -7.66 1.67
C TRP A 157 -6.61 -6.92 0.49
N ASP A 158 -5.64 -6.06 0.75
CA ASP A 158 -4.91 -5.34 -0.28
C ASP A 158 -4.07 -6.29 -1.16
N PHE A 159 -3.46 -7.33 -0.59
CA PHE A 159 -2.76 -8.37 -1.37
C PHE A 159 -3.71 -9.14 -2.28
N LYS A 160 -4.89 -9.53 -1.77
CA LYS A 160 -5.93 -10.20 -2.58
C LYS A 160 -6.42 -9.30 -3.71
N LEU A 161 -6.67 -8.02 -3.42
CA LEU A 161 -7.10 -7.04 -4.43
C LEU A 161 -6.03 -6.84 -5.51
N PHE A 162 -4.75 -6.75 -5.13
CA PHE A 162 -3.65 -6.65 -6.07
C PHE A 162 -3.52 -7.92 -6.93
N GLY A 163 -3.69 -9.10 -6.34
CA GLY A 163 -3.77 -10.37 -7.07
C GLY A 163 -4.86 -10.37 -8.14
N GLY A 164 -6.03 -9.77 -7.87
CA GLY A 164 -7.10 -9.59 -8.86
C GLY A 164 -6.73 -8.68 -10.04
N SER A 165 -5.84 -7.71 -9.82
CA SER A 165 -5.25 -6.91 -10.92
C SER A 165 -4.24 -7.72 -11.72
N VAL A 166 -3.35 -8.47 -11.06
CA VAL A 166 -2.35 -9.34 -11.71
C VAL A 166 -3.01 -10.46 -12.51
N GLU A 167 -4.13 -11.00 -12.04
CA GLU A 167 -4.95 -11.99 -12.75
C GLU A 167 -5.50 -11.47 -14.09
N ARG A 168 -5.49 -10.15 -14.35
CA ARG A 168 -5.92 -9.57 -15.64
C ARG A 168 -4.77 -8.93 -16.41
N LEU A 169 -3.53 -9.31 -16.12
CA LEU A 169 -2.33 -8.66 -16.63
C LEU A 169 -1.91 -9.13 -18.03
N ASP A 170 -2.60 -10.09 -18.66
CA ASP A 170 -2.21 -10.54 -20.01
C ASP A 170 -2.17 -9.36 -20.99
N GLY A 171 -1.04 -9.17 -21.67
CA GLY A 171 -0.84 -8.02 -22.57
C GLY A 171 -0.70 -6.66 -21.88
N GLY A 172 -0.66 -6.62 -20.54
CA GLY A 172 -0.65 -5.40 -19.75
C GLY A 172 0.75 -4.88 -19.41
N VAL A 173 0.79 -3.78 -18.64
CA VAL A 173 2.03 -3.11 -18.25
C VAL A 173 2.15 -3.01 -16.73
N VAL A 174 3.33 -3.31 -16.21
CA VAL A 174 3.70 -3.06 -14.80
C VAL A 174 4.78 -1.99 -14.78
N LEU A 175 4.54 -0.92 -14.01
CA LEU A 175 5.51 0.12 -13.74
C LEU A 175 5.99 -0.01 -12.29
N SER A 176 7.28 -0.24 -12.11
CA SER A 176 7.94 -0.25 -10.79
C SER A 176 8.82 0.99 -10.67
N ILE A 177 8.29 2.03 -10.03
CA ILE A 177 8.92 3.36 -9.98
C ILE A 177 9.45 3.60 -8.57
N GLY A 178 10.77 3.73 -8.43
CA GLY A 178 11.45 4.00 -7.16
C GLY A 178 11.23 2.93 -6.07
N SER A 179 10.93 1.68 -6.45
CA SER A 179 10.69 0.59 -5.51
C SER A 179 11.73 -0.52 -5.62
N ALA A 180 12.73 -0.46 -4.74
CA ALA A 180 13.85 -1.40 -4.75
C ALA A 180 13.50 -2.82 -4.23
N ILE A 181 12.62 -2.89 -3.22
CA ILE A 181 12.35 -4.14 -2.47
C ILE A 181 10.85 -4.46 -2.42
N MET A 182 10.01 -3.57 -1.88
CA MET A 182 8.60 -3.87 -1.63
C MET A 182 7.84 -4.22 -2.92
N GLY A 183 7.90 -3.36 -3.94
CA GLY A 183 7.24 -3.56 -5.23
C GLY A 183 7.58 -4.91 -5.89
N PRO A 184 8.86 -5.21 -6.16
CA PRO A 184 9.23 -6.48 -6.78
C PRO A 184 8.83 -7.69 -5.92
N GLN A 185 9.01 -7.63 -4.59
CA GLN A 185 8.67 -8.76 -3.74
C GLN A 185 7.16 -9.01 -3.70
N VAL A 186 6.31 -7.98 -3.62
CA VAL A 186 4.85 -8.15 -3.65
C VAL A 186 4.40 -8.68 -5.00
N PHE A 187 4.93 -8.15 -6.11
CA PHE A 187 4.57 -8.59 -7.46
C PHE A 187 4.95 -10.05 -7.72
N GLU A 188 6.15 -10.47 -7.32
CA GLU A 188 6.64 -11.86 -7.45
C GLU A 188 5.66 -12.87 -6.83
N LYS A 189 5.21 -12.60 -5.60
CA LYS A 189 4.34 -13.51 -4.85
C LYS A 189 2.93 -13.49 -5.40
N SER A 190 2.45 -12.32 -5.83
CA SER A 190 1.14 -12.17 -6.45
C SER A 190 1.07 -12.92 -7.78
N LEU A 191 2.07 -12.75 -8.65
CA LEU A 191 2.15 -13.44 -9.93
C LEU A 191 2.25 -14.96 -9.75
N SER A 192 3.06 -15.43 -8.80
CA SER A 192 3.16 -16.86 -8.49
C SER A 192 1.82 -17.44 -8.00
N CYS A 193 1.13 -16.74 -7.09
CA CYS A 193 -0.18 -17.14 -6.59
C CYS A 193 -1.23 -17.22 -7.72
N VAL A 194 -1.28 -16.18 -8.56
CA VAL A 194 -2.15 -16.10 -9.72
C VAL A 194 -1.88 -17.26 -10.68
N ASN A 195 -0.62 -17.47 -11.07
CA ASN A 195 -0.23 -18.54 -11.98
C ASN A 195 -0.57 -19.93 -11.43
N ASN A 196 -0.39 -20.15 -10.14
CA ASN A 196 -0.81 -21.39 -9.49
C ASN A 196 -2.33 -21.63 -9.65
N LEU A 197 -3.17 -20.60 -9.41
CA LEU A 197 -4.62 -20.69 -9.59
C LEU A 197 -5.02 -20.85 -11.07
N ARG A 198 -4.31 -20.19 -12.00
CA ARG A 198 -4.50 -20.36 -13.45
C ARG A 198 -4.25 -21.82 -13.87
N LEU A 199 -3.12 -22.39 -13.44
CA LEU A 199 -2.76 -23.76 -13.77
C LEU A 199 -3.73 -24.79 -13.20
N GLN A 200 -4.19 -24.61 -11.95
CA GLN A 200 -5.23 -25.45 -11.36
C GLN A 200 -6.57 -25.40 -12.10
N SER A 201 -6.86 -24.28 -12.79
CA SER A 201 -8.05 -24.11 -13.63
C SER A 201 -7.83 -24.46 -15.10
N GLY A 202 -6.69 -25.07 -15.46
CA GLY A 202 -6.36 -25.45 -16.84
C GLY A 202 -6.08 -24.27 -17.77
N ARG A 203 -5.82 -23.07 -17.21
CA ARG A 203 -5.49 -21.86 -17.97
C ARG A 203 -3.98 -21.66 -18.06
N PRO A 204 -3.47 -21.03 -19.13
CA PRO A 204 -2.06 -20.65 -19.21
C PRO A 204 -1.71 -19.63 -18.11
N VAL A 205 -0.43 -19.60 -17.74
CA VAL A 205 0.14 -18.55 -16.88
C VAL A 205 -0.04 -17.17 -17.51
N VAL A 206 0.03 -16.12 -16.70
CA VAL A 206 0.05 -14.72 -17.16
C VAL A 206 1.18 -14.54 -18.20
N ARG A 207 0.86 -13.91 -19.32
CA ARG A 207 1.76 -13.78 -20.48
C ARG A 207 1.65 -12.43 -21.18
N ASP A 208 2.61 -12.18 -22.05
CA ASP A 208 2.64 -11.04 -22.96
C ASP A 208 2.62 -9.65 -22.28
N HIS A 209 2.90 -9.58 -20.97
CA HIS A 209 3.02 -8.33 -20.24
C HIS A 209 4.41 -7.70 -20.39
N SER A 210 4.48 -6.39 -20.18
CA SER A 210 5.74 -5.63 -20.13
C SER A 210 6.01 -5.10 -18.73
N LEU A 211 7.27 -5.13 -18.32
CA LEU A 211 7.74 -4.67 -17.01
C LEU A 211 8.69 -3.49 -17.24
N PHE A 212 8.37 -2.33 -16.67
CA PHE A 212 9.27 -1.17 -16.67
C PHE A 212 9.73 -0.90 -15.24
N VAL A 213 11.04 -1.00 -15.02
CA VAL A 213 11.67 -0.71 -13.75
C VAL A 213 12.38 0.63 -13.88
N VAL A 214 11.88 1.63 -13.16
CA VAL A 214 12.33 3.02 -13.24
C VAL A 214 12.97 3.40 -11.91
N ASP A 215 14.23 3.79 -11.95
CA ASP A 215 14.97 4.21 -10.76
C ASP A 215 16.05 5.24 -11.10
N LEU A 216 16.45 6.06 -10.12
CA LEU A 216 17.56 7.00 -10.23
C LEU A 216 18.92 6.28 -10.20
N GLN A 217 18.98 5.14 -9.51
CA GLN A 217 20.17 4.32 -9.38
C GLN A 217 20.69 3.90 -10.77
N ASP A 218 22.02 3.70 -10.92
CA ASP A 218 22.55 3.07 -12.14
C ASP A 218 22.12 1.59 -12.22
N GLY A 219 21.79 1.13 -13.43
CA GLY A 219 21.36 -0.25 -13.69
C GLY A 219 22.46 -1.31 -13.57
N GLY A 220 23.63 -0.94 -13.03
CA GLY A 220 24.80 -1.79 -12.90
C GLY A 220 25.56 -1.95 -14.22
N HIS A 221 25.42 -1.00 -15.14
CA HIS A 221 25.94 -1.06 -16.51
C HIS A 221 25.66 -2.40 -17.23
N TRP A 222 24.50 -3.01 -16.95
CA TRP A 222 24.06 -4.28 -17.53
C TRP A 222 22.84 -4.07 -18.42
N ASP A 223 22.85 -4.72 -19.60
CA ASP A 223 21.68 -4.75 -20.47
C ASP A 223 20.65 -5.77 -19.96
N TRP A 224 19.71 -5.31 -19.13
CA TRP A 224 18.66 -6.14 -18.54
C TRP A 224 17.70 -6.77 -19.55
N ARG A 225 17.73 -6.36 -20.83
CA ARG A 225 17.02 -7.07 -21.91
C ARG A 225 17.63 -8.44 -22.23
N GLN A 226 18.89 -8.67 -21.84
CA GLN A 226 19.59 -9.94 -21.99
C GLN A 226 19.35 -10.88 -20.80
N GLY A 227 18.54 -10.48 -19.81
CA GLY A 227 18.21 -11.26 -18.63
C GLY A 227 19.15 -11.01 -17.44
N GLU A 228 19.20 -11.99 -16.53
CA GLU A 228 19.95 -11.89 -15.28
C GLU A 228 21.47 -11.99 -15.49
N PRO A 229 22.29 -11.09 -14.91
CA PRO A 229 23.75 -11.17 -14.98
C PRO A 229 24.33 -12.34 -14.16
N PRO A 230 25.58 -12.77 -14.42
CA PRO A 230 26.24 -13.79 -13.61
C PRO A 230 26.53 -13.30 -12.17
N LYS A 231 26.65 -14.23 -11.21
CA LYS A 231 26.95 -13.93 -9.80
C LYS A 231 28.22 -13.13 -9.56
N THR A 232 29.15 -13.17 -10.52
CA THR A 232 30.42 -12.44 -10.48
C THR A 232 30.28 -10.96 -10.88
N ASN A 233 29.12 -10.55 -11.40
CA ASN A 233 28.84 -9.18 -11.79
C ASN A 233 28.04 -8.45 -10.67
N PRO A 234 28.44 -7.24 -10.23
CA PRO A 234 27.71 -6.46 -9.21
C PRO A 234 26.22 -6.25 -9.50
N ALA A 235 25.83 -6.13 -10.78
CA ALA A 235 24.44 -5.95 -11.20
C ALA A 235 23.53 -7.12 -10.74
N TYR A 236 24.09 -8.31 -10.50
CA TYR A 236 23.36 -9.46 -9.93
C TYR A 236 22.74 -9.15 -8.55
N TYR A 237 23.29 -8.17 -7.84
CA TYR A 237 22.82 -7.78 -6.51
C TYR A 237 21.81 -6.61 -6.55
N LEU A 238 21.51 -6.07 -7.74
CA LEU A 238 20.41 -5.13 -7.93
C LEU A 238 19.08 -5.87 -7.84
N ARG A 239 18.55 -5.98 -6.62
CA ARG A 239 17.41 -6.85 -6.30
C ARG A 239 16.16 -6.49 -7.09
N PHE A 240 15.90 -5.21 -7.34
CA PHE A 240 14.74 -4.77 -8.12
C PHE A 240 14.79 -5.28 -9.55
N CYS A 241 15.91 -5.09 -10.25
CA CYS A 241 16.07 -5.59 -11.61
C CYS A 241 16.06 -7.12 -11.67
N LYS A 242 16.85 -7.77 -10.82
CA LYS A 242 16.94 -9.22 -10.76
C LYS A 242 15.59 -9.87 -10.52
N SER A 243 14.79 -9.34 -9.60
CA SER A 243 13.49 -9.92 -9.28
C SER A 243 12.59 -9.87 -10.52
N TYR A 244 12.43 -8.70 -11.14
CA TYR A 244 11.55 -8.56 -12.31
C TYR A 244 12.03 -9.39 -13.52
N SER A 245 13.35 -9.54 -13.72
CA SER A 245 13.91 -10.35 -14.81
C SER A 245 13.48 -11.83 -14.79
N ARG A 246 12.97 -12.31 -13.66
CA ARG A 246 12.53 -13.70 -13.45
C ARG A 246 11.02 -13.91 -13.58
N MET A 247 10.25 -12.84 -13.80
CA MET A 247 8.78 -12.86 -13.68
C MET A 247 8.05 -12.94 -15.03
N GLY A 248 8.76 -13.38 -16.07
CA GLY A 248 8.23 -13.40 -17.44
C GLY A 248 7.91 -12.01 -17.98
N GLY A 249 7.48 -11.95 -19.23
CA GLY A 249 7.24 -10.68 -19.92
C GLY A 249 8.53 -9.97 -20.36
N ALA A 250 8.37 -8.90 -21.15
CA ALA A 250 9.50 -8.10 -21.60
C ALA A 250 9.89 -7.07 -20.53
N MET A 251 11.11 -7.20 -19.98
CA MET A 251 11.61 -6.27 -18.96
C MET A 251 12.46 -5.16 -19.58
N HIS A 252 12.17 -3.93 -19.15
CA HIS A 252 12.89 -2.71 -19.51
C HIS A 252 13.35 -2.00 -18.24
N TYR A 253 14.64 -1.69 -18.18
CA TYR A 253 15.19 -0.84 -17.14
C TYR A 253 15.37 0.58 -17.66
N VAL A 254 14.91 1.56 -16.89
CA VAL A 254 14.98 2.99 -17.25
C VAL A 254 15.63 3.73 -16.08
N GLN A 255 16.88 4.14 -16.26
CA GLN A 255 17.54 5.04 -15.31
C GLN A 255 16.99 6.45 -15.52
N CYS A 256 16.15 6.93 -14.61
CA CYS A 256 15.48 8.22 -14.73
C CYS A 256 15.06 8.76 -13.36
N ASP A 257 14.99 10.08 -13.24
CA ASP A 257 14.30 10.71 -12.11
C ASP A 257 12.82 10.33 -12.11
N ASN A 258 12.33 9.84 -10.97
CA ASN A 258 10.97 9.31 -10.85
C ASN A 258 9.90 10.40 -11.10
N ALA A 259 10.15 11.65 -10.68
CA ALA A 259 9.22 12.74 -10.87
C ALA A 259 9.18 13.16 -12.35
N ALA A 260 10.34 13.26 -13.00
CA ALA A 260 10.44 13.51 -14.43
C ALA A 260 9.73 12.40 -15.23
N PHE A 261 9.97 11.13 -14.91
CA PHE A 261 9.32 10.01 -15.59
C PHE A 261 7.79 10.09 -15.49
N ILE A 262 7.24 10.31 -14.29
CA ILE A 262 5.79 10.42 -14.08
C ILE A 262 5.20 11.62 -14.83
N GLN A 263 5.86 12.79 -14.81
CA GLN A 263 5.37 13.98 -15.52
C GLN A 263 5.37 13.79 -17.04
N HIS A 264 6.42 13.18 -17.58
CA HIS A 264 6.50 12.84 -19.00
C HIS A 264 5.42 11.82 -19.38
N LEU A 265 5.30 10.72 -18.63
CA LEU A 265 4.27 9.71 -18.87
C LEU A 265 2.86 10.31 -18.84
N HIS A 266 2.57 11.17 -17.85
CA HIS A 266 1.29 11.85 -17.77
C HIS A 266 1.01 12.72 -19.00
N ARG A 267 2.01 13.48 -19.47
CA ARG A 267 1.86 14.33 -20.67
C ARG A 267 1.57 13.49 -21.91
N GLU A 268 2.35 12.44 -22.16
CA GLU A 268 2.15 11.56 -23.31
C GLU A 268 0.76 10.90 -23.29
N LEU A 269 0.29 10.46 -22.11
CA LEU A 269 -1.05 9.87 -21.95
C LEU A 269 -2.19 10.89 -22.06
N ALA A 270 -1.94 12.16 -21.78
CA ALA A 270 -2.95 13.23 -21.92
C ALA A 270 -3.07 13.73 -23.37
N GLU A 271 -2.03 13.52 -24.18
CA GLU A 271 -1.98 13.89 -25.60
C GLU A 271 -2.40 12.74 -26.54
N ALA A 272 -2.43 11.50 -26.05
CA ALA A 272 -2.87 10.29 -26.78
C ALA A 272 -4.39 10.12 -26.80
#